data_AF-A0A7M4AM77-F1
#
_entry.id   AF-A0A7M4AM77-F1
#
_cell.length_a   1.000
_cell.length_b   1.000
_cell.length_c   1.000
_cell.angle_alpha   90.00
_cell.angle_beta   90.00
_cell.angle_gamma   90.00
#
_symmetry.space_group_name_H-M   'P 1'
#
loop_
_entity.id
_entity.type
_entity.pdbx_description
1 polymer ?
#
loop_
_entity_poly.entity_id
_entity_poly.type
_entity_poly.pdbx_seq_one_letter_code
_entity_poly.pdbx_strand_id
1 'polypeptide(L)'
;TFNNNDESMRSYGYVKDNEVTLHMADYIPHFNPMEEVEVPDGHFRDITLHDGSTIRLETISEDHDPSDAMAALTALHAAETGKKHVTGLLYFDATKPSLAEDLGLVDEALLDLPNEALRPDRASLDALNAEFFA
;
A
#
# COMPACT_ATOMS: atom_id res chain seq x y z
N THR A 1 -47.22 0.26 -3.03
CA THR A 1 -47.04 -1.19 -2.88
C THR A 1 -45.57 -1.50 -3.01
N PHE A 2 -45.01 -2.18 -2.03
CA PHE A 2 -43.56 -2.41 -1.89
C PHE A 2 -43.06 -3.31 -3.02
N ASN A 3 -41.84 -3.07 -3.50
CA ASN A 3 -41.26 -3.60 -4.73
C ASN A 3 -40.92 -5.11 -4.65
N ASN A 4 -41.95 -5.95 -4.47
CA ASN A 4 -41.86 -7.38 -4.18
C ASN A 4 -42.54 -8.21 -5.28
N ASN A 5 -42.00 -8.14 -6.50
CA ASN A 5 -42.34 -9.01 -7.63
C ASN A 5 -41.11 -9.86 -8.00
N ASP A 6 -41.34 -10.99 -8.69
CA ASP A 6 -40.27 -11.96 -8.96
C ASP A 6 -39.19 -11.45 -9.92
N GLU A 7 -39.47 -10.38 -10.67
CA GLU A 7 -38.52 -9.72 -11.58
C GLU A 7 -37.60 -8.70 -10.88
N SER A 8 -37.90 -8.32 -9.62
CA SER A 8 -37.10 -7.35 -8.88
C SER A 8 -35.90 -8.02 -8.21
N MET A 9 -34.71 -7.50 -8.52
CA MET A 9 -33.45 -7.83 -7.82
C MET A 9 -33.40 -7.36 -6.36
N ARG A 10 -34.49 -6.76 -5.87
CA ARG A 10 -34.68 -6.34 -4.47
C ARG A 10 -35.91 -6.98 -3.84
N SER A 11 -36.52 -7.95 -4.52
CA SER A 11 -37.61 -8.75 -3.98
C SER A 11 -37.09 -9.66 -2.87
N TYR A 12 -37.99 -10.07 -1.99
CA TYR A 12 -37.65 -11.02 -0.94
C TYR A 12 -37.17 -12.36 -1.51
N GLY A 13 -37.77 -12.80 -2.62
CA GLY A 13 -37.34 -14.02 -3.34
C GLY A 13 -35.90 -13.92 -3.83
N TYR A 14 -35.56 -12.83 -4.52
CA TYR A 14 -34.21 -12.62 -5.04
C TYR A 14 -33.15 -12.54 -3.93
N VAL A 15 -33.43 -11.80 -2.85
CA VAL A 15 -32.49 -11.67 -1.72
C VAL A 15 -32.24 -13.01 -1.04
N LYS A 16 -33.29 -13.82 -0.87
CA LYS A 16 -33.17 -15.16 -0.26
C LYS A 16 -32.39 -16.12 -1.16
N ASP A 17 -32.64 -16.12 -2.46
CA ASP A 17 -31.98 -17.02 -3.41
C ASP A 17 -30.50 -16.64 -3.67
N ASN A 18 -30.13 -15.39 -3.37
CA ASN A 18 -28.77 -14.86 -3.53
C ASN A 18 -28.11 -14.50 -2.19
N GLU A 19 -28.62 -15.04 -1.09
CA GLU A 19 -28.01 -14.89 0.23
C GLU A 19 -26.73 -15.74 0.26
N VAL A 20 -25.58 -15.08 0.08
CA VAL A 20 -24.27 -15.71 0.21
C VAL A 20 -23.75 -15.45 1.62
N THR A 21 -23.47 -16.52 2.35
CA THR A 21 -22.77 -16.43 3.65
C THR A 21 -21.37 -15.86 3.41
N LEU A 22 -21.18 -14.57 3.71
CA LEU A 22 -19.92 -13.86 3.49
C LEU A 22 -18.80 -14.32 4.44
N HIS A 23 -19.17 -14.82 5.62
CA HIS A 23 -18.22 -15.19 6.67
C HIS A 23 -18.56 -16.56 7.24
N MET A 24 -17.72 -17.55 6.94
CA MET A 24 -17.63 -18.77 7.72
C MET A 24 -16.66 -18.50 8.89
N ALA A 25 -16.90 -19.07 10.07
CA ALA A 25 -15.96 -18.98 11.17
C ALA A 25 -14.72 -19.83 10.83
N ASP A 26 -13.73 -19.21 10.19
CA ASP A 26 -12.45 -19.84 9.91
C ASP A 26 -11.60 -19.88 11.19
N TYR A 27 -11.09 -21.06 11.50
CA TYR A 27 -10.16 -21.27 12.60
C TYR A 27 -8.74 -20.95 12.12
N ILE A 28 -8.16 -19.87 12.65
CA ILE A 28 -6.75 -19.55 12.45
C ILE A 28 -5.95 -20.27 13.54
N PRO A 29 -5.10 -21.26 13.21
CA PRO A 29 -4.28 -21.93 14.20
C PRO A 29 -3.33 -20.93 14.86
N HIS A 30 -3.22 -21.02 16.19
CA HIS A 30 -2.25 -20.21 16.92
C HIS A 30 -0.85 -20.81 16.73
N PHE A 31 -0.02 -20.16 15.92
CA PHE A 31 1.40 -20.48 15.80
C PHE A 31 2.21 -19.59 16.74
N ASN A 32 3.23 -20.14 17.40
CA ASN A 32 4.16 -19.32 18.15
C ASN A 32 4.98 -18.48 17.17
N PRO A 33 5.20 -17.18 17.45
CA PRO A 33 6.10 -16.36 16.65
C PRO A 33 7.45 -17.07 16.50
N MET A 34 7.99 -17.07 15.29
CA MET A 34 9.35 -17.55 15.07
C MET A 34 10.33 -16.65 15.84
N GLU A 35 11.38 -17.22 16.43
CA GLU A 35 12.43 -16.44 17.07
C GLU A 35 13.03 -15.44 16.07
N GLU A 36 13.27 -14.22 16.54
CA GLU A 36 13.92 -13.18 15.75
C GLU A 36 15.33 -13.66 15.37
N VAL A 37 15.58 -13.74 14.06
CA VAL A 37 16.85 -14.22 13.52
C VAL A 37 17.63 -13.03 13.01
N GLU A 38 18.68 -12.63 13.72
CA GLU A 38 19.68 -11.71 13.19
C GLU A 38 20.56 -12.45 12.18
N VAL A 39 20.57 -11.96 10.94
CA VAL A 39 21.46 -12.40 9.87
C VAL A 39 22.52 -11.31 9.70
N PRO A 40 23.82 -11.59 9.91
CA PRO A 40 24.87 -10.60 9.70
C PRO A 40 24.89 -10.11 8.24
N ASP A 41 25.33 -8.87 7.99
CA ASP A 41 25.29 -8.25 6.66
C ASP A 41 26.02 -9.07 5.58
N GLY A 42 25.40 -9.22 4.41
CA GLY A 42 25.92 -10.03 3.30
C GLY A 42 25.87 -11.55 3.51
N HIS A 43 25.30 -12.03 4.62
CA HIS A 43 25.11 -13.46 4.87
C HIS A 43 23.68 -13.91 4.55
N PHE A 44 23.51 -15.22 4.39
CA PHE A 44 22.20 -15.83 4.23
C PHE A 44 21.97 -16.89 5.30
N ARG A 45 20.71 -17.06 5.71
CA ARG A 45 20.29 -18.08 6.66
C ARG A 45 19.01 -18.78 6.20
N ASP A 46 19.00 -20.09 6.34
CA ASP A 46 17.83 -20.92 6.04
C ASP A 46 16.92 -20.98 7.27
N ILE A 47 15.67 -20.60 7.08
CA ILE A 47 14.63 -20.58 8.09
C ILE A 47 13.52 -21.54 7.68
N THR A 48 13.23 -22.52 8.53
CA THR A 48 12.14 -23.47 8.31
C THR A 48 10.84 -22.92 8.92
N LEU A 49 9.85 -22.67 8.07
CA LEU A 49 8.52 -22.20 8.47
C LEU A 49 7.70 -23.30 9.15
N HIS A 50 6.59 -22.90 9.79
CA HIS A 50 5.70 -23.80 10.52
C HIS A 50 5.06 -24.89 9.65
N ASP A 51 4.96 -24.68 8.34
CA ASP A 51 4.44 -25.64 7.35
C ASP A 51 5.52 -26.60 6.82
N GLY A 52 6.77 -26.47 7.29
CA GLY A 52 7.91 -27.27 6.85
C GLY A 52 8.60 -26.75 5.58
N SER A 53 8.13 -25.65 4.99
CA SER A 53 8.84 -24.97 3.90
C SER A 53 10.10 -24.27 4.43
N THR A 54 11.07 -24.02 3.54
CA THR A 54 12.33 -23.36 3.91
C THR A 54 12.48 -22.08 3.11
N ILE A 55 12.61 -20.95 3.80
CA ILE A 55 12.93 -19.65 3.22
C ILE A 55 14.39 -19.33 3.54
N ARG A 56 15.15 -18.94 2.52
CA ARG A 56 16.51 -18.43 2.68
C ARG A 56 16.46 -16.91 2.75
N LEU A 57 16.68 -16.33 3.93
CA LEU A 57 16.80 -14.88 4.10
C LEU A 57 18.25 -14.47 3.82
N GLU A 58 18.45 -13.47 2.96
CA GLU A 58 19.75 -12.87 2.66
C GLU A 58 19.70 -11.38 3.03
N THR A 59 20.64 -10.93 3.85
CA THR A 59 20.83 -9.51 4.12
C THR A 59 21.70 -8.90 3.04
N ILE A 60 21.36 -7.68 2.63
CA ILE A 60 22.13 -6.97 1.62
C ILE A 60 23.57 -6.73 2.14
N SER A 61 24.55 -6.80 1.23
CA SER A 61 25.97 -6.59 1.57
C SER A 61 26.22 -5.15 2.04
N GLU A 62 27.19 -4.93 2.93
CA GLU A 62 27.68 -3.59 3.29
C GLU A 62 28.18 -2.79 2.06
N ASP A 63 28.61 -3.48 1.00
CA ASP A 63 29.07 -2.85 -0.25
C ASP A 63 27.93 -2.32 -1.14
N HIS A 64 26.68 -2.55 -0.78
CA HIS A 64 25.53 -2.13 -1.59
C HIS A 64 25.30 -0.63 -1.46
N ASP A 65 25.29 0.06 -2.60
CA ASP A 65 24.94 1.48 -2.67
C ASP A 65 23.41 1.65 -2.76
N PRO A 66 22.73 2.12 -1.69
CA PRO A 66 21.29 2.32 -1.70
C PRO A 66 20.85 3.49 -2.59
N SER A 67 21.76 4.32 -3.10
CA SER A 67 21.42 5.41 -4.01
C SER A 67 21.31 4.97 -5.48
N ASP A 68 21.75 3.75 -5.81
CA ASP A 68 21.67 3.20 -7.16
C ASP A 68 20.45 2.27 -7.34
N ALA A 69 19.48 2.74 -8.14
CA ALA A 69 18.29 1.96 -8.47
C ALA A 69 18.61 0.66 -9.24
N MET A 70 19.65 0.67 -10.08
CA MET A 70 20.07 -0.51 -10.84
C MET A 70 20.73 -1.55 -9.95
N ALA A 71 21.50 -1.13 -8.94
CA ALA A 71 22.05 -2.02 -7.93
C ALA A 71 20.92 -2.74 -7.18
N ALA A 72 19.88 -2.01 -6.76
CA ALA A 72 18.72 -2.56 -6.07
C ALA A 72 17.96 -3.59 -6.91
N LEU A 73 17.70 -3.27 -8.18
CA LEU A 73 17.04 -4.19 -9.12
C LEU A 73 17.88 -5.44 -9.40
N THR A 74 19.20 -5.27 -9.51
CA THR A 74 20.14 -6.37 -9.72
C THR A 74 20.19 -7.29 -8.51
N ALA A 75 20.22 -6.73 -7.30
CA ALA A 75 20.16 -7.49 -6.04
C ALA A 75 18.86 -8.30 -5.93
N LEU A 76 17.71 -7.69 -6.24
CA LEU A 76 16.41 -8.36 -6.28
C LEU A 76 16.40 -9.51 -7.30
N HIS A 77 16.91 -9.28 -8.51
CA HIS A 77 16.92 -10.29 -9.56
C HIS A 77 17.86 -11.47 -9.25
N ALA A 78 19.03 -11.17 -8.66
CA ALA A 78 19.98 -12.18 -8.21
C ALA A 78 19.39 -13.03 -7.07
N ALA A 79 18.70 -12.40 -6.12
CA ALA A 79 18.02 -13.09 -5.02
C ALA A 79 16.92 -14.03 -5.55
N GLU A 80 16.07 -13.54 -6.46
CA GLU A 80 15.02 -14.35 -7.09
C GLU A 80 15.59 -15.57 -7.82
N THR A 81 16.65 -15.37 -8.62
CA THR A 81 17.34 -16.46 -9.34
C THR A 81 17.98 -17.45 -8.36
N GLY A 82 18.50 -16.96 -7.24
CA GLY A 82 19.10 -17.76 -6.17
C GLY A 82 18.09 -18.43 -5.24
N LYS A 83 16.77 -18.21 -5.41
CA LYS A 83 15.70 -18.60 -4.48
C LYS A 83 15.95 -18.10 -3.06
N LYS A 84 16.43 -16.86 -2.96
CA LYS A 84 16.70 -16.14 -1.72
C LYS A 84 15.73 -14.98 -1.60
N HIS A 85 15.40 -14.62 -0.36
CA HIS A 85 14.63 -13.43 -0.05
C HIS A 85 15.58 -12.36 0.49
N VAL A 86 15.76 -11.31 -0.30
CA VAL A 86 16.65 -10.20 0.06
C VAL A 86 15.96 -9.29 1.08
N THR A 87 16.71 -8.87 2.09
CA THR A 87 16.23 -8.05 3.22
C THR A 87 17.20 -6.91 3.51
N GLY A 88 16.70 -5.79 4.04
CA GLY A 88 17.48 -4.57 4.31
C GLY A 88 17.05 -3.36 3.47
N LEU A 89 17.86 -2.30 3.49
CA LEU A 89 17.62 -1.09 2.69
C LEU A 89 18.08 -1.31 1.24
N LEU A 90 17.13 -1.46 0.32
CA LEU A 90 17.43 -1.73 -1.09
C LEU A 90 17.72 -0.47 -1.89
N TYR A 91 16.90 0.56 -1.72
CA TYR A 91 17.00 1.80 -2.47
C TYR A 91 16.47 2.96 -1.66
N PHE A 92 17.17 4.09 -1.71
CA PHE A 92 16.75 5.35 -1.13
C PHE A 92 17.29 6.51 -1.97
N ASP A 93 16.39 7.42 -2.32
CA ASP A 93 16.69 8.62 -3.09
C ASP A 93 16.26 9.85 -2.30
N ALA A 94 17.23 10.51 -1.67
CA ALA A 94 16.99 11.71 -0.88
C ALA A 94 16.71 12.97 -1.71
N THR A 95 16.87 12.90 -3.05
CA THR A 95 16.68 14.07 -3.93
C THR A 95 15.24 14.25 -4.37
N LYS A 96 14.41 13.20 -4.23
CA LYS A 96 13.02 13.24 -4.65
C LYS A 96 12.16 13.93 -3.59
N PRO A 97 11.40 14.97 -3.98
CA PRO A 97 10.42 15.56 -3.09
C PRO A 97 9.36 14.53 -2.70
N SER A 98 8.77 14.73 -1.54
CA SER A 98 7.57 14.03 -1.13
C SER A 98 6.39 14.45 -2.01
N LEU A 99 5.36 13.60 -2.09
CA LEU A 99 4.14 13.91 -2.85
C LEU A 99 3.48 15.23 -2.38
N ALA A 100 3.59 15.57 -1.09
CA ALA A 100 3.04 16.81 -0.55
C ALA A 100 3.76 18.05 -1.10
N GLU A 101 5.08 18.01 -1.20
CA GLU A 101 5.91 19.07 -1.78
C GLU A 101 5.66 19.20 -3.30
N ASP A 102 5.57 18.08 -4.01
CA ASP A 102 5.27 18.05 -5.45
C ASP A 102 3.92 18.68 -5.78
N LEU A 103 2.91 18.44 -4.94
CA LEU A 103 1.56 19.02 -5.09
C LEU A 103 1.45 20.45 -4.57
N GLY A 104 2.52 21.01 -3.97
CA GLY A 104 2.51 22.32 -3.35
C GLY A 104 1.46 22.44 -2.24
N LEU A 105 1.26 21.36 -1.48
CA LEU A 105 0.31 21.36 -0.37
C LEU A 105 0.80 22.30 0.74
N VAL A 106 -0.16 22.85 1.48
CA VAL A 106 0.12 23.63 2.69
C VAL A 106 0.52 22.69 3.84
N ASP A 107 1.26 23.23 4.81
CA ASP A 107 1.73 22.47 5.98
C ASP A 107 0.57 21.92 6.84
N GLU A 108 -0.58 22.58 6.80
CA GLU A 108 -1.78 22.18 7.53
C GLU A 108 -2.54 21.06 6.80
N ALA A 109 -3.01 20.07 7.56
CA ALA A 109 -3.80 18.99 6.99
C ALA A 109 -5.07 19.54 6.35
N LEU A 110 -5.42 19.08 5.14
CA LEU A 110 -6.55 19.61 4.38
C LEU A 110 -7.90 19.52 5.12
N LEU A 111 -8.01 18.57 6.05
CA LEU A 111 -9.17 18.35 6.93
C LEU A 111 -9.29 19.36 8.09
N ASP A 112 -8.19 20.00 8.47
CA ASP A 112 -8.15 21.01 9.53
C ASP A 112 -8.23 22.45 8.97
N LEU A 113 -8.09 22.60 7.65
CA LEU A 113 -8.18 23.91 6.99
C LEU A 113 -9.57 24.55 7.17
N PRO A 114 -9.63 25.85 7.52
CA PRO A 114 -10.89 26.57 7.61
C PRO A 114 -11.57 26.70 6.24
N ASN A 115 -12.91 26.68 6.22
CA ASN A 115 -13.69 26.78 4.99
C ASN A 115 -13.37 28.03 4.17
N GLU A 116 -13.02 29.12 4.85
CA GLU A 116 -12.62 30.39 4.24
C GLU A 116 -11.32 30.28 3.42
N ALA A 117 -10.42 29.35 3.77
CA ALA A 117 -9.19 29.08 3.02
C ALA A 117 -9.41 28.07 1.89
N LEU A 118 -10.35 27.13 2.05
CA LEU A 118 -10.68 26.12 1.03
C LEU A 118 -11.50 26.69 -0.13
N ARG A 119 -12.24 27.79 0.11
CA ARG A 119 -13.17 28.37 -0.86
C ARG A 119 -12.76 29.80 -1.22
N PRO A 120 -12.50 30.10 -2.51
CA PRO A 120 -12.32 31.47 -2.99
C PRO A 120 -13.53 32.34 -2.65
N ASP A 121 -13.29 33.62 -2.38
CA ASP A 121 -14.39 34.57 -2.16
C ASP A 121 -15.21 34.78 -3.45
N ARG A 122 -16.43 35.28 -3.29
CA ARG A 122 -17.35 35.46 -4.41
C ARG A 122 -16.82 36.49 -5.42
N ALA A 123 -16.16 37.54 -4.94
CA ALA A 123 -15.62 38.60 -5.77
C ALA A 123 -14.50 38.10 -6.69
N SER A 124 -13.59 37.26 -6.19
CA SER A 124 -12.51 36.65 -6.98
C SER A 124 -13.08 35.71 -8.04
N LEU A 125 -14.13 34.95 -7.70
CA LEU A 125 -14.78 34.05 -8.65
C LEU A 125 -15.51 34.82 -9.77
N ASP A 126 -16.18 35.92 -9.42
CA ASP A 126 -16.83 36.79 -10.40
C ASP A 126 -15.81 37.46 -11.34
N ALA A 127 -14.65 37.90 -10.80
CA ALA A 127 -13.56 38.45 -11.60
C ALA A 127 -12.95 37.42 -12.58
N LEU A 128 -12.67 36.20 -12.10
CA LEU A 128 -12.15 35.11 -12.92
C LEU A 128 -13.13 34.75 -14.06
N ASN A 129 -14.42 34.64 -13.76
CA ASN A 129 -15.43 34.36 -14.78
C ASN A 129 -15.51 35.46 -15.83
N ALA A 130 -15.38 36.72 -15.44
CA ALA A 130 -15.37 37.84 -16.38
C ALA A 130 -14.18 37.78 -17.37
N GLU A 131 -13.01 37.29 -16.95
CA GLU A 131 -11.87 37.06 -17.85
C GLU A 131 -12.14 35.97 -18.90
N PHE A 132 -12.91 34.93 -18.57
CA PHE A 132 -13.27 33.88 -19.53
C PHE A 132 -14.35 34.30 -20.55
N PHE A 133 -15.11 35.36 -20.25
CA PHE A 133 -16.16 35.89 -21.13
C PHE A 133 -15.74 37.15 -21.92
N ALA A 134 -14.47 37.57 -21.81
CA ALA A 134 -13.85 38.64 -22.60
C ALA A 134 -13.13 38.09 -23.84
#